data_AF-A0A7K8YJY8-F1
#
_entry.id   AF-A0A7K8YJY8-F1
#
_cell.length_a   1.000
_cell.length_b   1.000
_cell.length_c   1.000
_cell.angle_alpha   90.00
_cell.angle_beta   90.00
_cell.angle_gamma   90.00
#
_symmetry.space_group_name_H-M   'P 1'
#
loop_
_entity.id
_entity.type
_entity.pdbx_description
1 polymer ?
#
loop_
_entity_poly.entity_id
_entity_poly.type
_entity_poly.pdbx_seq_one_letter_code
_entity_poly.pdbx_strand_id
1 'polypeptide(L)'
;SMAFAPPRNMDGSKLQVKMSTWTPLNHQLMNDKASSGPAVFEERKALLGKWFDKWTDGQRRRILVDLLERCSLSQQKFCARQLQKRVPPEAVDFTTRLPRVLSLYIFSFLDPRSLCRCAQVSWYWKYLSELDQLWMLKCLRFGWYINFTPSPFEQGIWKRHYIEMVKELWITRPKAPCKEKFVVIDVQPVRSNTPEAKHSVPGRRTGKERKELPPWRSSDRHPTDTIRYNYLDNHDPIEQARQA
;
A
#
# COMPACT_ATOMS: atom_id res chain seq x y z
N SER A 1 41.34 1.64 88.40
CA SER A 1 41.08 0.65 87.34
C SER A 1 39.66 0.84 86.87
N MET A 2 39.45 1.42 85.69
CA MET A 2 38.16 1.41 85.01
C MET A 2 38.41 0.99 83.56
N ALA A 3 37.86 -0.17 83.21
CA ALA A 3 38.01 -0.81 81.92
C ALA A 3 37.07 -0.17 80.89
N PHE A 4 37.61 0.20 79.74
CA PHE A 4 36.85 0.63 78.57
C PHE A 4 36.13 -0.58 77.97
N ALA A 5 34.81 -0.46 77.78
CA ALA A 5 34.02 -1.41 76.99
C ALA A 5 34.21 -1.16 75.48
N PRO A 6 34.28 -2.19 74.63
CA PRO A 6 34.48 -2.04 73.19
C PRO A 6 33.20 -1.56 72.48
N PRO A 7 33.31 -0.85 71.34
CA PRO A 7 32.16 -0.35 70.61
C PRO A 7 31.36 -1.48 69.96
N ARG A 8 30.04 -1.45 70.14
CA ARG A 8 29.07 -2.34 69.48
C ARG A 8 29.11 -2.09 67.96
N ASN A 9 29.61 -3.06 67.20
CA ASN A 9 29.27 -3.21 65.78
C ASN A 9 27.77 -3.49 65.68
N MET A 10 26.99 -2.48 65.27
CA MET A 10 25.63 -2.70 64.77
C MET A 10 25.76 -3.31 63.39
N ASP A 11 25.85 -4.65 63.37
CA ASP A 11 25.76 -5.45 62.17
C ASP A 11 24.52 -5.03 61.38
N GLY A 12 24.74 -4.71 60.11
CA GLY A 12 23.75 -4.06 59.26
C GLY A 12 22.48 -4.90 59.20
N SER A 13 21.37 -4.29 59.57
CA SER A 13 20.03 -4.84 59.34
C SER A 13 19.90 -5.18 57.86
N LYS A 14 20.04 -6.47 57.53
CA LYS A 14 19.64 -7.03 56.24
C LYS A 14 18.17 -6.66 56.06
N LEU A 15 17.91 -5.61 55.28
CA LEU A 15 16.60 -5.30 54.71
C LEU A 15 16.17 -6.50 53.88
N GLN A 16 15.46 -7.45 54.52
CA GLN A 16 14.79 -8.53 53.82
C GLN A 16 13.58 -7.94 53.11
N VAL A 17 13.79 -7.47 51.88
CA VAL A 17 12.71 -7.12 50.95
C VAL A 17 12.20 -8.41 50.30
N LYS A 18 11.65 -9.31 51.10
CA LYS A 18 10.89 -10.47 50.59
C LYS A 18 9.47 -9.96 50.35
N MET A 19 9.02 -9.98 49.10
CA MET A 19 7.63 -9.76 48.63
C MET A 19 7.22 -8.35 48.14
N SER A 20 8.12 -7.39 47.93
CA SER A 20 7.74 -6.13 47.29
C SER A 20 7.74 -6.26 45.77
N THR A 21 6.59 -6.50 45.15
CA THR A 21 6.37 -6.45 43.67
C THR A 21 6.46 -5.01 43.11
N TRP A 22 7.14 -4.12 43.79
CA TRP A 22 7.35 -2.74 43.39
C TRP A 22 8.79 -2.35 43.73
N THR A 23 9.70 -2.63 42.80
CA THR A 23 10.99 -1.92 42.78
C THR A 23 10.68 -0.46 42.49
N PRO A 24 10.94 0.49 43.41
CA PRO A 24 10.58 1.88 43.22
C PRO A 24 11.28 2.43 41.97
N LEU A 25 10.51 2.98 41.03
CA LEU A 25 10.99 3.57 39.79
C LEU A 25 12.03 4.71 40.00
N ASN A 26 12.12 5.24 41.23
CA ASN A 26 12.98 6.36 41.60
C ASN A 26 14.37 5.95 42.15
N HIS A 27 14.72 4.66 42.19
CA HIS A 27 16.03 4.23 42.71
C HIS A 27 17.02 3.89 41.58
N GLN A 28 17.67 4.91 40.99
CA GLN A 28 18.66 4.77 39.91
C GLN A 28 19.72 3.70 40.22
N LEU A 29 20.25 3.68 41.44
CA LEU A 29 21.31 2.74 41.85
C LEU A 29 20.93 1.24 41.78
N MET A 30 19.64 0.87 41.83
CA MET A 30 19.22 -0.54 41.68
C MET A 30 18.99 -0.93 40.22
N ASN A 31 18.66 0.05 39.37
CA ASN A 31 18.57 -0.14 37.93
C ASN A 31 19.97 -0.17 37.28
N ASP A 32 20.95 0.55 37.86
CA ASP A 32 22.29 0.74 37.29
C ASP A 32 23.33 -0.29 37.74
N LYS A 33 23.03 -1.15 38.74
CA LYS A 33 23.94 -2.25 39.10
C LYS A 33 24.09 -3.17 37.89
N ALA A 34 25.30 -3.21 37.31
CA ALA A 34 25.63 -3.92 36.07
C ALA A 34 25.26 -5.42 36.07
N SER A 35 25.10 -6.03 37.24
CA SER A 35 24.67 -7.42 37.42
C SER A 35 23.15 -7.64 37.39
N SER A 36 22.33 -6.59 37.60
CA SER A 36 20.86 -6.68 37.63
C SER A 36 20.15 -5.84 36.56
N GLY A 37 20.83 -4.85 35.96
CA GLY A 37 20.27 -3.98 34.92
C GLY A 37 19.65 -4.71 33.71
N PRO A 38 20.32 -5.73 33.12
CA PRO A 38 19.77 -6.50 32.00
C PRO A 38 18.52 -7.29 32.41
N ALA A 39 18.53 -7.88 33.61
CA ALA A 39 17.42 -8.68 34.11
C ALA A 39 16.19 -7.82 34.42
N VAL A 40 16.38 -6.66 35.06
CA VAL A 40 15.29 -5.72 35.37
C VAL A 40 14.68 -5.12 34.08
N PHE A 41 15.50 -4.83 33.08
CA PHE A 41 15.00 -4.36 31.79
C PHE A 41 14.13 -5.41 31.10
N GLU A 42 14.60 -6.66 31.01
CA GLU A 42 13.82 -7.73 30.38
C GLU A 42 12.53 -8.05 31.15
N GLU A 43 12.54 -8.01 32.49
CA GLU A 43 11.32 -8.16 33.29
C GLU A 43 10.30 -7.06 32.98
N ARG A 44 10.73 -5.79 32.98
CA ARG A 44 9.86 -4.64 32.69
C ARG A 44 9.33 -4.66 31.25
N LYS A 45 10.18 -5.04 30.29
CA LYS A 45 9.80 -5.22 28.89
C LYS A 45 8.75 -6.33 28.73
N ALA A 46 8.91 -7.45 29.42
CA ALA A 46 7.92 -8.53 29.43
C ALA A 46 6.59 -8.08 30.04
N LEU A 47 6.63 -7.31 31.14
CA LEU A 47 5.43 -6.75 31.76
C LEU A 47 4.69 -5.77 30.82
N LEU A 48 5.44 -4.89 30.15
CA LEU A 48 4.87 -3.98 29.15
C LEU A 48 4.19 -4.75 28.01
N GLY A 49 4.79 -5.85 27.54
CA GLY A 49 4.18 -6.74 26.55
C GLY A 49 2.82 -7.28 27.02
N LYS A 50 2.75 -7.80 28.24
CA LYS A 50 1.49 -8.29 28.84
C LYS A 50 0.41 -7.21 28.93
N TRP A 51 0.77 -5.96 29.23
CA TRP A 51 -0.17 -4.86 29.23
C TRP A 51 -0.62 -4.47 27.83
N PHE A 52 0.34 -4.39 26.90
CA PHE A 52 0.08 -4.08 25.50
C PHE A 52 -0.92 -5.05 24.87
N ASP A 53 -0.79 -6.35 25.17
CA ASP A 53 -1.72 -7.38 24.68
C ASP A 53 -3.15 -7.19 25.19
N LYS A 54 -3.33 -6.62 26.39
CA LYS A 54 -4.66 -6.35 26.97
C LYS A 54 -5.27 -5.02 26.53
N TRP A 55 -4.47 -4.10 26.01
CA TRP A 55 -4.94 -2.79 25.57
C TRP A 55 -5.75 -2.87 24.28
N THR A 56 -6.73 -1.97 24.16
CA THR A 56 -7.49 -1.79 22.92
C THR A 56 -6.61 -1.20 21.83
N ASP A 57 -7.00 -1.40 20.58
CA ASP A 57 -6.30 -0.87 19.41
C ASP A 57 -6.09 0.66 19.46
N GLY A 58 -7.07 1.41 19.97
CA GLY A 58 -6.94 2.85 20.19
C GLY A 58 -5.98 3.23 21.34
N GLN A 59 -5.84 2.39 22.37
CA GLN A 59 -4.83 2.59 23.42
C GLN A 59 -3.42 2.26 22.93
N ARG A 60 -3.27 1.16 22.17
CA ARG A 60 -2.01 0.75 21.54
C ARG A 60 -1.49 1.83 20.58
N ARG A 61 -2.35 2.43 19.76
CA ARG A 61 -1.94 3.55 18.89
C ARG A 61 -1.43 4.74 19.67
N ARG A 62 -2.15 5.15 20.72
CA ARG A 62 -1.77 6.31 21.56
C ARG A 62 -0.39 6.11 22.19
N ILE A 63 -0.17 4.99 22.87
CA ILE A 63 1.13 4.74 23.51
C ILE A 63 2.28 4.62 22.50
N LEU A 64 2.04 4.09 21.29
CA LEU A 64 3.06 4.05 20.25
C LEU A 64 3.48 5.45 19.78
N VAL A 65 2.52 6.37 19.63
CA VAL A 65 2.80 7.77 19.30
C VAL A 65 3.59 8.42 20.43
N ASP A 66 3.13 8.31 21.68
CA ASP A 66 3.79 8.88 22.85
C ASP A 66 5.24 8.38 23.02
N LEU A 67 5.50 7.10 22.71
CA LEU A 67 6.85 6.52 22.76
C LEU A 67 7.75 7.05 21.62
N LEU A 68 7.19 7.24 20.42
CA LEU A 68 7.95 7.79 19.27
C LEU A 68 8.31 9.27 19.48
N GLU A 69 7.44 10.05 20.12
CA GLU A 69 7.71 11.45 20.46
C GLU A 69 8.85 11.61 21.47
N ARG A 70 9.04 10.62 22.34
CA ARG A 70 10.16 10.56 23.31
C ARG A 70 11.47 10.09 22.69
N CYS A 71 11.43 9.54 21.47
CA CYS A 71 12.61 9.03 20.79
C CYS A 71 13.39 10.16 20.11
N SER A 72 14.71 10.09 20.16
CA SER A 72 15.60 10.94 19.34
C SER A 72 15.44 10.63 17.84
N LEU A 73 15.90 11.54 16.97
CA LEU A 73 15.84 11.35 15.52
C LEU A 73 16.52 10.05 15.05
N SER A 74 17.62 9.64 15.68
CA SER A 74 18.30 8.38 15.35
C SER A 74 17.46 7.14 15.72
N GLN A 75 16.78 7.18 16.86
CA GLN A 75 15.85 6.14 17.30
C GLN A 75 14.59 6.09 16.44
N GLN A 76 14.02 7.24 16.07
CA GLN A 76 12.89 7.29 15.13
C GLN A 76 13.26 6.71 13.75
N LYS A 77 14.44 7.05 13.22
CA LYS A 77 14.98 6.44 11.99
C LYS A 77 15.17 4.93 12.14
N PHE A 78 15.58 4.45 13.32
CA PHE A 78 15.66 3.02 13.60
C PHE A 78 14.27 2.37 13.54
N CYS A 79 13.26 2.94 14.21
CA CYS A 79 11.88 2.45 14.18
C CYS A 79 11.33 2.40 12.75
N ALA A 80 11.55 3.46 11.95
CA ALA A 80 11.13 3.51 10.55
C ALA A 80 11.71 2.35 9.72
N ARG A 81 13.01 2.04 9.88
CA ARG A 81 13.64 0.88 9.20
C ARG A 81 13.06 -0.45 9.64
N GLN A 82 12.75 -0.62 10.94
CA GLN A 82 12.13 -1.86 11.43
C GLN A 82 10.70 -2.03 10.90
N LEU A 83 9.94 -0.95 10.77
CA LEU A 83 8.61 -0.96 10.18
C LEU A 83 8.65 -1.28 8.68
N GLN A 84 9.53 -0.62 7.91
CA GLN A 84 9.70 -0.86 6.48
C GLN A 84 10.08 -2.30 6.12
N LYS A 85 10.75 -3.02 7.03
CA LYS A 85 11.05 -4.46 6.86
C LYS A 85 9.83 -5.36 6.99
N ARG A 86 8.80 -4.93 7.71
CA ARG A 86 7.59 -5.73 8.02
C ARG A 86 6.39 -5.33 7.20
N VAL A 87 6.29 -4.04 6.90
CA VAL A 87 5.23 -3.46 6.09
C VAL A 87 5.89 -2.93 4.82
N PRO A 88 5.77 -3.65 3.69
CA PRO A 88 6.16 -3.10 2.40
C PRO A 88 5.47 -1.75 2.23
N PRO A 89 6.16 -0.72 1.72
CA PRO A 89 5.48 0.53 1.42
C PRO A 89 4.35 0.23 0.41
N GLU A 90 3.13 0.60 0.77
CA GLU A 90 2.00 0.51 -0.14
C GLU A 90 2.21 1.50 -1.30
N ALA A 91 1.84 1.12 -2.52
CA ALA A 91 1.93 1.96 -3.71
C ALA A 91 3.33 2.52 -4.05
N VAL A 92 4.38 1.70 -3.92
CA VAL A 92 5.70 2.08 -4.44
C VAL A 92 5.64 2.19 -5.96
N ASP A 93 6.09 3.33 -6.48
CA ASP A 93 6.33 3.51 -7.91
C ASP A 93 7.44 2.55 -8.36
N PHE A 94 7.05 1.47 -9.04
CA PHE A 94 7.97 0.44 -9.53
C PHE A 94 9.05 1.01 -10.45
N THR A 95 8.77 2.12 -11.16
CA THR A 95 9.73 2.73 -12.08
C THR A 95 10.93 3.32 -11.35
N THR A 96 10.79 3.63 -10.05
CA THR A 96 11.87 4.13 -9.18
C THR A 96 12.69 3.02 -8.54
N ARG A 97 12.20 1.78 -8.57
CA ARG A 97 12.85 0.60 -7.94
C ARG A 97 13.49 -0.33 -8.95
N LEU A 98 12.88 -0.45 -10.13
CA LEU A 98 13.35 -1.33 -11.18
C LEU A 98 14.33 -0.59 -12.11
N PRO A 99 15.35 -1.28 -12.66
CA PRO A 99 16.13 -0.76 -13.77
C PRO A 99 15.21 -0.32 -14.92
N ARG A 100 15.57 0.79 -15.60
CA ARG A 100 14.79 1.40 -16.69
C ARG A 100 14.33 0.38 -17.75
N VAL A 101 15.17 -0.59 -18.09
CA VAL A 101 14.85 -1.64 -19.08
C VAL A 101 13.63 -2.47 -18.66
N LEU A 102 13.52 -2.86 -17.38
CA LEU A 102 12.37 -3.62 -16.89
C LEU A 102 11.11 -2.76 -16.83
N SER A 103 11.24 -1.49 -16.45
CA SER A 103 10.12 -0.54 -16.46
C SER A 103 9.56 -0.35 -17.88
N LEU A 104 10.44 -0.23 -18.88
CA LEU A 104 10.03 -0.15 -20.29
C LEU A 104 9.43 -1.46 -20.80
N TYR A 105 9.96 -2.61 -20.37
CA TYR A 105 9.37 -3.90 -20.69
C TYR A 105 7.93 -3.99 -20.17
N ILE A 106 7.68 -3.60 -18.92
CA ILE A 106 6.31 -3.53 -18.36
C ILE A 106 5.43 -2.59 -19.18
N PHE A 107 5.92 -1.39 -19.50
CA PHE A 107 5.17 -0.43 -20.32
C PHE A 107 4.91 -0.91 -21.76
N SER A 108 5.75 -1.80 -22.31
CA SER A 108 5.57 -2.31 -23.68
C SER A 108 4.24 -3.07 -23.86
N PHE A 109 3.77 -3.75 -22.80
CA PHE A 109 2.50 -4.48 -22.76
C PHE A 109 1.26 -3.59 -22.69
N LEU A 110 1.41 -2.30 -22.40
CA LEU A 110 0.29 -1.38 -22.29
C LEU A 110 -0.15 -0.89 -23.68
N ASP A 111 -1.45 -0.78 -23.87
CA ASP A 111 -1.99 -0.16 -25.07
C ASP A 111 -1.70 1.36 -25.12
N PRO A 112 -1.74 1.98 -26.33
CA PRO A 112 -1.52 3.41 -26.51
C PRO A 112 -2.34 4.31 -25.57
N ARG A 113 -3.59 3.94 -25.27
CA ARG A 113 -4.45 4.74 -24.38
C ARG A 113 -3.99 4.60 -22.92
N SER A 114 -3.66 3.39 -22.48
CA SER A 114 -3.07 3.16 -21.16
C SER A 114 -1.72 3.87 -21.00
N LEU A 115 -0.87 3.89 -22.01
CA LEU A 115 0.37 4.68 -22.00
C LEU A 115 0.11 6.18 -21.87
N CYS A 116 -0.91 6.69 -22.57
CA CYS A 116 -1.34 8.09 -22.39
C CYS A 116 -1.88 8.38 -20.98
N ARG A 117 -2.46 7.40 -20.28
CA ARG A 117 -2.81 7.54 -18.85
C ARG A 117 -1.58 7.47 -17.96
N CYS A 118 -0.63 6.58 -18.24
CA CYS A 118 0.66 6.51 -17.53
C CYS A 118 1.37 7.87 -17.57
N ALA A 119 1.35 8.56 -18.72
CA ALA A 119 1.94 9.88 -18.88
C ALA A 119 1.35 10.96 -17.94
N GLN A 120 0.20 10.72 -17.32
CA GLN A 120 -0.47 11.64 -16.40
C GLN A 120 -0.14 11.37 -14.93
N VAL A 121 0.65 10.32 -14.62
CA VAL A 121 0.99 9.93 -13.24
C VAL A 121 2.09 10.83 -12.66
N SER A 122 3.18 11.03 -13.39
CA SER A 122 4.30 11.89 -12.99
C SER A 122 5.12 12.31 -14.21
N TRP A 123 5.98 13.33 -14.06
CA TRP A 123 6.92 13.73 -15.12
C TRP A 123 7.84 12.59 -15.55
N TYR A 124 8.27 11.74 -14.61
CA TYR A 124 9.11 10.58 -14.94
C TYR A 124 8.33 9.51 -15.72
N TRP A 125 7.08 9.24 -15.34
CA TRP A 125 6.21 8.33 -16.10
C TRP A 125 5.88 8.88 -17.48
N LYS A 126 5.67 10.19 -17.61
CA LYS A 126 5.54 10.86 -18.91
C LYS A 126 6.75 10.59 -19.77
N TYR A 127 7.95 10.89 -19.26
CA TYR A 127 9.19 10.61 -19.97
C TYR A 127 9.28 9.16 -20.42
N LEU A 128 9.07 8.19 -19.51
CA LEU A 128 9.19 6.77 -19.86
C LEU A 128 8.13 6.28 -20.87
N SER A 129 6.87 6.68 -20.69
CA SER A 129 5.75 6.21 -21.51
C SER A 129 5.70 6.85 -22.90
N GLU A 130 6.41 7.96 -23.12
CA GLU A 130 6.49 8.66 -24.41
C GLU A 130 7.71 8.26 -25.25
N LEU A 131 8.57 7.38 -24.74
CA LEU A 131 9.78 6.95 -25.46
C LEU A 131 9.47 6.19 -26.75
N ASP A 132 10.25 6.49 -27.78
CA ASP A 132 10.13 5.88 -29.10
C ASP A 132 10.31 4.36 -29.07
N GLN A 133 11.07 3.82 -28.12
CA GLN A 133 11.23 2.38 -27.91
C GLN A 133 9.89 1.67 -27.67
N LEU A 134 8.89 2.36 -27.11
CA LEU A 134 7.55 1.83 -26.89
C LEU A 134 6.64 2.04 -28.10
N TRP A 135 6.69 3.23 -28.70
CA TRP A 135 5.75 3.61 -29.76
C TRP A 135 6.14 3.06 -31.13
N MET A 136 7.44 2.84 -31.38
CA MET A 136 7.93 2.23 -32.63
C MET A 136 7.30 0.86 -32.85
N LEU A 137 7.37 -0.03 -31.85
CA LEU A 137 6.79 -1.37 -31.95
C LEU A 137 5.27 -1.34 -32.22
N LYS A 138 4.58 -0.31 -31.71
CA LYS A 138 3.13 -0.14 -31.89
C LYS A 138 2.79 0.33 -33.29
N CYS A 139 3.58 1.25 -33.88
CA CYS A 139 3.42 1.65 -35.28
C CYS A 139 3.77 0.51 -36.24
N LEU A 140 4.90 -0.17 -36.01
CA LEU A 140 5.37 -1.25 -36.87
C LEU A 140 4.39 -2.42 -36.94
N ARG A 141 3.65 -2.69 -35.86
CA ARG A 141 2.59 -3.70 -35.84
C ARG A 141 1.49 -3.44 -36.88
N PHE A 142 1.21 -2.19 -37.21
CA PHE A 142 0.24 -1.80 -38.24
C PHE A 142 0.89 -1.56 -39.62
N GLY A 143 2.19 -1.86 -39.76
CA GLY A 143 2.95 -1.54 -40.97
C GLY A 143 3.13 -0.04 -41.19
N TRP A 144 3.05 0.77 -40.13
CA TRP A 144 3.29 2.21 -40.22
C TRP A 144 4.79 2.49 -40.05
N TYR A 145 5.41 2.90 -41.14
CA TYR A 145 6.83 3.18 -41.22
C TYR A 145 7.06 4.68 -41.39
N ILE A 146 8.11 5.19 -40.73
CA ILE A 146 8.59 6.54 -40.95
C ILE A 146 9.51 6.52 -42.19
N ASN A 147 9.30 7.47 -43.09
CA ASN A 147 10.02 7.60 -44.37
C ASN A 147 11.36 8.37 -44.25
N PHE A 148 11.79 8.68 -43.03
CA PHE A 148 13.06 9.33 -42.73
C PHE A 148 13.72 8.64 -41.53
N THR A 149 15.00 8.91 -41.32
CA THR A 149 15.73 8.40 -40.15
C THR A 149 15.68 9.45 -39.05
N PRO A 150 15.01 9.18 -37.90
CA PRO A 150 15.03 10.05 -36.74
C PRO A 150 16.45 10.44 -36.32
N SER A 151 16.63 11.70 -35.94
CA SER A 151 17.86 12.09 -35.24
C SER A 151 17.89 11.44 -33.84
N PRO A 152 19.05 11.01 -33.32
CA PRO A 152 19.17 10.45 -31.97
C PRO A 152 18.70 11.41 -30.85
N PHE A 153 18.61 12.71 -31.14
CA PHE A 153 18.23 13.74 -30.18
C PHE A 153 16.72 14.04 -30.18
N GLU A 154 16.00 13.59 -31.21
CA GLU A 154 14.56 13.78 -31.30
C GLU A 154 13.85 12.71 -30.47
N GLN A 155 12.89 13.11 -29.64
CA GLN A 155 12.13 12.21 -28.76
C GLN A 155 10.65 12.24 -29.11
N GLY A 156 10.01 11.07 -29.07
CA GLY A 156 8.56 10.94 -29.22
C GLY A 156 8.08 11.06 -30.67
N ILE A 157 8.97 10.86 -31.64
CA ILE A 157 8.63 10.89 -33.07
C ILE A 157 7.60 9.80 -33.38
N TRP A 158 7.82 8.58 -32.89
CA TRP A 158 6.93 7.46 -33.14
C TRP A 158 5.58 7.65 -32.48
N LYS A 159 5.53 8.30 -31.31
CA LYS A 159 4.26 8.69 -30.67
C LYS A 159 3.49 9.69 -31.53
N ARG A 160 4.17 10.73 -32.03
CA ARG A 160 3.56 11.73 -32.91
C ARG A 160 3.03 11.08 -34.19
N HIS A 161 3.84 10.24 -34.83
CA HIS A 161 3.45 9.50 -36.03
C HIS A 161 2.24 8.59 -35.77
N TYR A 162 2.21 7.86 -34.64
CA TYR A 162 1.06 7.05 -34.25
C TYR A 162 -0.23 7.88 -34.16
N ILE A 163 -0.16 9.06 -33.54
CA ILE A 163 -1.31 9.96 -33.38
C ILE A 163 -1.78 10.49 -34.75
N GLU A 164 -0.85 10.81 -35.65
CA GLU A 164 -1.16 11.24 -37.02
C GLU A 164 -1.88 10.14 -37.80
N MET A 165 -1.35 8.91 -37.81
CA MET A 165 -1.96 7.77 -38.50
C MET A 165 -3.36 7.46 -37.95
N VAL A 166 -3.56 7.49 -36.63
CA VAL A 166 -4.88 7.29 -36.03
C VAL A 166 -5.88 8.38 -36.44
N LYS A 167 -5.44 9.63 -36.59
CA LYS A 167 -6.29 10.73 -37.06
C LYS A 167 -6.67 10.57 -38.53
N GLU A 168 -5.72 10.17 -39.38
CA GLU A 168 -5.96 9.93 -40.82
C GLU A 168 -6.97 8.80 -41.05
N LEU A 169 -6.97 7.78 -40.19
CA LEU A 169 -7.91 6.66 -40.27
C LEU A 169 -9.32 7.00 -39.74
N TRP A 170 -9.61 8.26 -39.36
CA TRP A 170 -10.91 8.71 -38.85
C TRP A 170 -11.47 7.84 -37.70
N ILE A 171 -10.60 7.25 -36.88
CA ILE A 171 -11.02 6.35 -35.81
C ILE A 171 -11.80 7.17 -34.77
N THR A 172 -13.12 6.93 -34.71
CA THR A 172 -14.03 7.67 -33.85
C THR A 172 -13.80 7.35 -32.37
N ARG A 173 -14.20 8.26 -31.48
CA ARG A 173 -14.11 8.03 -30.02
C ARG A 173 -14.82 6.72 -29.65
N PRO A 174 -14.31 5.94 -28.68
CA PRO A 174 -14.99 4.73 -28.24
C PRO A 174 -16.38 5.15 -27.77
N LYS A 175 -17.41 4.58 -28.38
CA LYS A 175 -18.76 4.69 -27.84
C LYS A 175 -18.68 4.01 -26.49
N ALA A 176 -18.85 4.77 -25.40
CA ALA A 176 -18.99 4.16 -24.09
C ALA A 176 -20.09 3.09 -24.25
N PRO A 177 -19.86 1.83 -23.86
CA PRO A 177 -20.86 0.79 -23.98
C PRO A 177 -22.11 1.37 -23.35
N CYS A 178 -23.18 1.41 -24.14
CA CYS A 178 -24.49 1.67 -23.59
C CYS A 178 -24.62 0.68 -22.44
N LYS A 179 -25.08 1.14 -21.27
CA LYS A 179 -25.23 0.27 -20.10
C LYS A 179 -26.32 -0.76 -20.42
N GLU A 180 -25.97 -1.78 -21.19
CA GLU A 180 -26.73 -3.01 -21.24
C GLU A 180 -26.68 -3.52 -19.83
N LYS A 181 -27.83 -3.40 -19.17
CA LYS A 181 -28.06 -3.97 -17.87
C LYS A 181 -27.72 -5.44 -18.06
N PHE A 182 -26.59 -5.88 -17.50
CA PHE A 182 -26.35 -7.29 -17.26
C PHE A 182 -27.57 -7.78 -16.49
N VAL A 183 -28.48 -8.46 -17.20
CA VAL A 183 -29.54 -9.22 -16.56
C VAL A 183 -28.84 -10.44 -16.01
N VAL A 184 -28.34 -10.31 -14.78
CA VAL A 184 -27.97 -11.46 -13.99
C VAL A 184 -29.26 -12.25 -13.82
N ILE A 185 -29.34 -13.41 -14.47
CA ILE A 185 -30.39 -14.38 -14.20
C ILE A 185 -30.22 -14.75 -12.73
N ASP A 186 -31.22 -14.41 -11.91
CA ASP A 186 -31.29 -14.78 -10.50
C ASP A 186 -31.28 -16.31 -10.42
N VAL A 187 -30.13 -16.90 -10.14
CA VAL A 187 -30.04 -18.30 -9.76
C VAL A 187 -30.58 -18.37 -8.33
N GLN A 188 -31.85 -18.75 -8.21
CA GLN A 188 -32.50 -19.01 -6.92
C GLN A 188 -31.68 -20.06 -6.15
N PRO A 189 -31.25 -19.78 -4.90
CA PRO A 189 -30.65 -20.79 -4.06
C PRO A 189 -31.67 -21.91 -3.82
N VAL A 190 -31.20 -23.16 -3.93
CA VAL A 190 -31.98 -24.35 -3.54
C VAL A 190 -32.42 -24.16 -2.08
N ARG A 191 -33.74 -24.18 -1.86
CA ARG A 191 -34.36 -23.97 -0.55
C ARG A 191 -33.93 -25.08 0.41
N SER A 192 -33.14 -24.75 1.43
CA SER A 192 -33.08 -25.53 2.66
C SER A 192 -34.26 -25.12 3.54
N ASN A 193 -35.17 -26.07 3.79
CA ASN A 193 -36.36 -25.85 4.60
C ASN A 193 -36.00 -25.66 6.09
N THR A 194 -36.17 -24.45 6.61
CA THR A 194 -36.45 -24.20 8.03
C THR A 194 -37.39 -22.99 8.15
N PRO A 195 -38.53 -23.11 8.85
CA PRO A 195 -39.51 -22.04 8.92
C PRO A 195 -39.23 -21.15 10.13
N GLU A 196 -39.05 -19.84 9.93
CA GLU A 196 -39.30 -18.89 11.01
C GLU A 196 -39.73 -17.53 10.44
N ALA A 197 -40.92 -17.10 10.86
CA ALA A 197 -41.62 -15.92 10.42
C ALA A 197 -41.03 -14.64 11.04
N LYS A 198 -40.98 -13.54 10.26
CA LYS A 198 -41.24 -12.16 10.72
C LYS A 198 -41.30 -11.13 9.57
N HIS A 199 -42.53 -10.65 9.36
CA HIS A 199 -43.04 -9.35 8.91
C HIS A 199 -42.16 -8.33 8.16
N SER A 200 -42.70 -7.93 7.01
CA SER A 200 -42.33 -6.82 6.13
C SER A 200 -42.87 -5.44 6.60
N VAL A 201 -42.10 -4.38 6.37
CA VAL A 201 -42.60 -2.98 6.30
C VAL A 201 -41.98 -2.28 5.07
N PRO A 202 -42.76 -1.56 4.23
CA PRO A 202 -42.27 -1.00 2.97
C PRO A 202 -41.72 0.44 3.15
N GLY A 203 -40.44 0.63 2.85
CA GLY A 203 -39.76 1.93 2.85
C GLY A 203 -39.58 2.52 1.45
N ARG A 204 -40.27 3.64 1.22
CA ARG A 204 -40.33 4.52 0.04
C ARG A 204 -38.94 4.85 -0.56
N ARG A 205 -38.73 4.57 -1.86
CA ARG A 205 -37.53 4.98 -2.61
C ARG A 205 -37.59 6.48 -2.93
N THR A 206 -36.73 7.26 -2.28
CA THR A 206 -36.40 8.63 -2.73
C THR A 206 -35.14 8.58 -3.60
N GLY A 207 -35.20 9.22 -4.77
CA GLY A 207 -34.13 9.25 -5.76
C GLY A 207 -32.85 9.85 -5.18
N LYS A 208 -31.75 9.11 -5.27
CA LYS A 208 -30.43 9.54 -4.80
C LYS A 208 -29.78 10.34 -5.93
N GLU A 209 -29.81 11.66 -5.81
CA GLU A 209 -28.96 12.57 -6.57
C GLU A 209 -27.52 12.08 -6.52
N ARG A 210 -26.87 12.02 -7.69
CA ARG A 210 -25.47 11.62 -7.81
C ARG A 210 -24.60 12.73 -7.24
N LYS A 211 -24.29 12.65 -5.94
CA LYS A 211 -23.19 13.40 -5.34
C LYS A 211 -21.92 13.07 -6.13
N GLU A 212 -21.32 14.08 -6.74
CA GLU A 212 -20.02 13.94 -7.40
C GLU A 212 -19.02 13.47 -6.34
N LEU A 213 -18.50 12.27 -6.54
CA LEU A 213 -17.58 11.62 -5.63
C LEU A 213 -16.17 12.18 -5.86
N PRO A 214 -15.35 12.30 -4.81
CA PRO A 214 -13.99 12.81 -4.91
C PRO A 214 -13.13 11.98 -5.89
N PRO A 215 -12.08 12.58 -6.48
CA PRO A 215 -11.32 12.01 -7.59
C PRO A 215 -10.49 10.77 -7.22
N TRP A 216 -10.26 10.51 -5.93
CA TRP A 216 -9.51 9.37 -5.43
C TRP A 216 -10.46 8.26 -4.96
N ARG A 217 -10.43 7.12 -5.66
CA ARG A 217 -11.10 5.87 -5.27
C ARG A 217 -10.06 4.86 -4.78
N SER A 218 -10.42 4.00 -3.83
CA SER A 218 -9.73 2.73 -3.61
C SER A 218 -9.86 1.83 -4.85
N SER A 219 -8.96 0.84 -5.00
CA SER A 219 -9.06 -0.15 -6.08
C SER A 219 -10.46 -0.75 -6.13
N ASP A 220 -11.13 -0.68 -7.28
CA ASP A 220 -12.45 -1.24 -7.46
C ASP A 220 -12.41 -2.75 -7.19
N ARG A 221 -13.32 -3.25 -6.36
CA ARG A 221 -13.40 -4.69 -6.04
C ARG A 221 -13.90 -5.50 -7.24
N HIS A 222 -14.56 -4.84 -8.20
CA HIS A 222 -15.05 -5.42 -9.45
C HIS A 222 -14.77 -4.46 -10.61
N PRO A 223 -13.52 -4.34 -11.07
CA PRO A 223 -13.15 -3.41 -12.13
C PRO A 223 -13.92 -3.74 -13.41
N THR A 224 -14.77 -2.81 -13.85
CA THR A 224 -15.52 -2.89 -15.12
C THR A 224 -14.79 -2.22 -16.27
N ASP A 225 -13.66 -1.56 -15.98
CA ASP A 225 -12.73 -0.95 -16.93
C ASP A 225 -11.66 -1.92 -17.45
N THR A 226 -11.84 -3.22 -17.22
CA THR A 226 -11.02 -4.29 -17.82
C THR A 226 -11.16 -4.35 -19.34
N ILE A 227 -12.24 -3.81 -19.89
CA ILE A 227 -12.40 -3.60 -21.34
C ILE A 227 -11.40 -2.51 -21.76
N ARG A 228 -10.24 -2.96 -22.25
CA ARG A 228 -9.24 -2.10 -22.87
C ARG A 228 -9.85 -1.51 -24.13
N TYR A 229 -10.30 -0.26 -24.09
CA TYR A 229 -10.69 0.51 -25.27
C TYR A 229 -9.45 0.82 -26.12
N ASN A 230 -8.89 -0.21 -26.73
CA ASN A 230 -7.75 -0.10 -27.60
C ASN A 230 -8.26 0.14 -29.02
N TYR A 231 -8.03 1.34 -29.52
CA TYR A 231 -8.62 1.86 -30.77
C TYR A 231 -8.40 0.99 -32.01
N LEU A 232 -7.37 0.16 -31.97
CA LEU A 232 -6.93 -0.70 -33.09
C LEU A 232 -6.82 -2.18 -32.70
N ASP A 233 -7.22 -2.53 -31.48
CA ASP A 233 -6.83 -3.79 -30.83
C ASP A 233 -7.99 -4.34 -30.00
N ASN A 234 -9.19 -4.26 -30.57
CA ASN A 234 -10.37 -4.90 -29.99
C ASN A 234 -10.41 -6.36 -30.45
N HIS A 235 -9.43 -7.18 -30.05
CA HIS A 235 -9.59 -8.63 -30.18
C HIS A 235 -10.60 -9.11 -29.14
N ASP A 236 -11.50 -10.00 -29.56
CA ASP A 236 -12.44 -10.67 -28.67
C ASP A 236 -11.64 -11.39 -27.56
N PRO A 237 -11.99 -11.23 -26.27
CA PRO A 237 -11.35 -11.95 -25.17
C PRO A 237 -11.22 -13.46 -25.40
N ILE A 238 -12.15 -14.05 -26.16
CA ILE A 238 -12.16 -15.47 -26.54
C ILE A 238 -11.09 -15.77 -27.60
N GLU A 239 -10.83 -14.85 -28.52
CA GLU A 239 -9.77 -15.00 -29.53
C GLU A 239 -8.37 -14.90 -28.90
N GLN A 240 -8.17 -14.03 -27.91
CA GLN A 240 -6.92 -13.96 -27.15
C GLN A 240 -6.65 -15.23 -26.35
N ALA A 241 -7.67 -15.83 -25.74
CA ALA A 241 -7.52 -17.08 -25.00
C ALA A 241 -7.25 -18.31 -25.89
N ARG A 242 -7.58 -18.23 -27.19
CA ARG A 242 -7.32 -19.30 -28.17
C ARG A 242 -5.92 -19.27 -28.77
N GLN A 243 -5.20 -18.16 -28.62
CA GLN A 243 -3.83 -17.98 -29.15
C GLN A 243 -2.73 -18.16 -28.10
N ALA A 244 -3.09 -18.39 -26.83
CA ALA A 244 -2.19 -18.58 -25.70
C ALA A 244 -1.91 -20.06 -25.41
#